data_AF-A0A933SVL3-F1
#
_entry.id   AF-A0A933SVL3-F1
#
_cell.length_a   1.000
_cell.length_b   1.000
_cell.length_c   1.000
_cell.angle_alpha   90.00
_cell.angle_beta   90.00
_cell.angle_gamma   90.00
#
_symmetry.space_group_name_H-M   'P 1'
#
loop_
_entity.id
_entity.type
_entity.pdbx_description
1 polymer ?
#
loop_
_entity_poly.entity_id
_entity_poly.type
_entity_poly.pdbx_seq_one_letter_code
_entity_poly.pdbx_strand_id
1 'polypeptide(L)' 'MSNIRGKSLKAITQDISEGYIAVNPIFLKAFDQESLKALYKEIMKTQSEVRGEKFPYNDVQAIRWRNTRLQRL' A
#
# COMPACT_ATOMS: atom_id res chain seq x y z
N MET A 1 -14.02 0.04 12.18
CA MET A 1 -12.82 0.13 11.33
C MET A 1 -12.14 -1.21 11.39
N SER A 2 -11.97 -1.91 10.27
CA SER A 2 -11.29 -3.20 10.22
C SER A 2 -9.84 -3.00 10.63
N ASN A 3 -9.48 -3.48 11.83
CA ASN A 3 -8.14 -3.39 12.37
C ASN A 3 -7.42 -4.72 12.12
N ILE A 4 -6.26 -4.64 11.51
CA ILE A 4 -5.42 -5.81 11.23
C ILE A 4 -4.19 -5.66 12.10
N ARG A 5 -3.95 -6.62 13.00
CA ARG A 5 -2.80 -6.60 13.93
C ARG A 5 -2.71 -5.29 14.75
N GLY A 6 -3.86 -4.69 15.08
CA GLY A 6 -3.93 -3.42 15.83
C GLY A 6 -3.62 -2.16 15.01
N LYS A 7 -3.32 -2.28 13.72
CA LYS A 7 -3.15 -1.14 12.80
C LYS A 7 -4.40 -0.96 11.93
N SER A 8 -4.66 0.29 11.54
CA SER A 8 -5.68 0.60 10.53
C SER A 8 -5.26 0.12 9.15
N LEU A 9 -6.22 -0.15 8.25
CA LEU A 9 -5.94 -0.50 6.86
C LEU A 9 -5.03 0.52 6.18
N LYS A 10 -5.28 1.81 6.40
CA LYS A 10 -4.45 2.90 5.87
C LYS A 10 -3.00 2.79 6.32
N ALA A 11 -2.74 2.51 7.59
CA ALA A 11 -1.37 2.36 8.09
C ALA A 11 -0.68 1.16 7.43
N ILE A 12 -1.41 0.07 7.18
CA ILE A 12 -0.88 -1.13 6.53
C ILE A 12 -0.56 -0.87 5.06
N THR A 13 -1.43 -0.19 4.32
CA THR A 13 -1.16 0.11 2.90
C THR A 13 0.01 1.08 2.75
N GLN A 14 0.21 2.00 3.70
CA GLN A 14 1.41 2.83 3.76
C GLN A 14 2.66 1.98 4.04
N ASP A 15 2.61 1.08 5.04
CA ASP A 15 3.71 0.14 5.34
C ASP A 15 4.06 -0.74 4.12
N ILE A 16 3.05 -1.17 3.34
CA ILE A 16 3.26 -1.90 2.07
C ILE A 16 3.98 -1.01 1.06
N SER A 17 3.51 0.22 0.85
CA SER A 17 4.10 1.15 -0.12
C SER A 17 5.57 1.46 0.20
N GLU A 18 5.89 1.66 1.47
CA GLU A 18 7.25 1.95 1.94
C GLU A 18 8.13 0.69 1.99
N GLY A 19 7.54 -0.50 1.92
CA GLY A 19 8.25 -1.77 1.85
C GLY A 19 8.53 -2.41 3.21
N TYR A 20 7.88 -1.95 4.28
CA TYR A 20 7.91 -2.59 5.60
C TYR A 20 7.09 -3.88 5.65
N ILE A 21 6.08 -4.00 4.77
CA ILE A 21 5.26 -5.20 4.62
C ILE A 21 5.32 -5.68 3.17
N ALA A 22 5.65 -6.96 2.97
CA ALA A 22 5.55 -7.60 1.67
C ALA A 22 4.20 -8.32 1.51
N VAL A 23 3.43 -7.96 0.48
CA VAL A 23 2.18 -8.66 0.15
C VAL A 23 2.53 -9.98 -0.54
N ASN A 24 2.26 -11.09 0.15
CA ASN A 24 2.49 -12.44 -0.36
C ASN A 24 1.39 -13.38 0.16
N PRO A 25 1.26 -14.61 -0.36
CA PRO A 25 0.22 -15.53 0.08
C PRO A 25 0.22 -15.84 1.58
N ILE A 26 1.40 -15.86 2.24
CA ILE A 26 1.51 -16.12 3.68
C ILE A 26 0.92 -14.96 4.49
N PHE A 27 1.22 -13.72 4.10
CA PHE A 27 0.62 -12.52 4.66
C PHE A 27 -0.90 -12.52 4.46
N LEU A 28 -1.35 -12.86 3.24
CA LEU A 28 -2.75 -12.83 2.86
C LEU A 28 -3.60 -13.92 3.58
N LYS A 29 -2.99 -15.04 3.96
CA LYS A 29 -3.66 -16.16 4.63
C LYS A 29 -4.25 -15.80 6.00
N ALA A 30 -3.76 -14.74 6.64
CA ALA A 30 -4.25 -14.28 7.93
C ALA A 30 -5.56 -13.47 7.85
N PHE A 31 -6.05 -13.15 6.64
CA PHE A 31 -7.26 -12.37 6.43
C PHE A 31 -8.45 -13.26 6.08
N ASP A 32 -9.61 -12.89 6.62
CA ASP A 32 -10.88 -13.39 6.13
C ASP A 32 -11.29 -12.66 4.84
N GLN A 33 -12.32 -13.17 4.19
CA GLN A 33 -12.76 -12.67 2.88
C GLN A 33 -13.18 -11.18 2.93
N GLU A 34 -13.80 -10.74 4.02
CA GLU A 34 -14.22 -9.35 4.18
C GLU A 34 -13.01 -8.43 4.35
N SER A 35 -12.05 -8.79 5.20
CA SER A 35 -10.82 -8.00 5.37
C SER A 35 -9.98 -7.94 4.11
N LEU A 36 -9.93 -9.01 3.30
CA LEU A 36 -9.25 -8.99 2.00
C LEU A 36 -9.87 -7.97 1.04
N LYS A 37 -11.21 -7.93 0.95
CA LYS A 37 -11.91 -6.93 0.13
C LYS A 37 -11.64 -5.51 0.61
N ALA A 38 -11.62 -5.31 1.93
CA ALA A 38 -11.34 -4.01 2.53
C ALA A 38 -9.88 -3.57 2.28
N LEU A 39 -8.91 -4.48 2.43
CA LEU A 39 -7.50 -4.26 2.13
C LEU A 39 -7.30 -3.88 0.66
N TYR A 40 -7.91 -4.62 -0.26
CA TYR A 40 -7.84 -4.31 -1.69
C TYR A 40 -8.36 -2.90 -2.00
N LYS A 41 -9.52 -2.51 -1.44
CA LYS A 41 -10.07 -1.16 -1.63
C LYS A 41 -9.12 -0.07 -1.10
N GLU A 42 -8.51 -0.29 0.07
CA GLU A 42 -7.57 0.68 0.63
C GLU A 42 -6.28 0.76 -0.18
N ILE A 43 -5.78 -0.37 -0.72
CA ILE A 43 -4.61 -0.39 -1.63
C ILE A 43 -4.90 0.46 -2.87
N MET A 44 -6.06 0.29 -3.51
CA MET A 44 -6.47 1.09 -4.67
C MET A 44 -6.52 2.58 -4.36
N LYS A 45 -6.97 2.94 -3.15
CA LYS A 45 -7.00 4.32 -2.68
C LYS A 45 -5.58 4.86 -2.48
N THR A 46 -4.71 4.13 -1.79
CA THR A 46 -3.31 4.53 -1.60
C THR A 46 -2.58 4.64 -2.94
N GLN A 47 -2.83 3.75 -3.90
CA GLN A 47 -2.27 3.85 -5.25
C GLN A 47 -2.72 5.13 -5.96
N SER A 48 -3.99 5.51 -5.80
CA SER A 48 -4.52 6.78 -6.34
C SER A 48 -3.88 8.00 -5.67
N GLU A 49 -3.66 7.95 -4.36
CA GLU A 49 -2.96 9.00 -3.60
C GLU A 49 -1.52 9.18 -4.11
N VAL A 50 -0.75 8.09 -4.21
CA VAL A 50 0.64 8.12 -4.74
C VAL A 50 0.67 8.60 -6.19
N ARG A 51 -0.34 8.24 -7.00
CA ARG A 51 -0.46 8.74 -8.37
C ARG A 51 -0.75 10.23 -8.44
N GLY A 52 -1.57 10.74 -7.52
CA GLY A 52 -1.96 12.14 -7.41
C GLY A 52 -0.91 13.07 -6.78
N GLU A 53 0.14 12.52 -6.16
CA GLU A 53 1.30 13.30 -5.69
C GLU A 53 1.94 14.08 -6.86
N LYS A 54 2.42 15.30 -6.58
CA LYS A 54 3.11 16.13 -7.57
C LYS A 54 4.31 15.38 -8.15
N PHE A 55 4.35 15.25 -9.47
CA PHE A 55 5.42 14.50 -10.14
C PHE A 55 6.78 15.21 -9.98
N PRO A 56 7.84 14.50 -9.52
CA PRO A 56 9.16 15.09 -9.28
C PRO A 56 10.03 15.06 -10.55
N TYR A 57 9.74 15.91 -11.54
CA TYR A 57 10.36 15.88 -12.88
C TYR A 57 11.90 15.84 -12.91
N ASN A 58 12.57 16.53 -11.98
CA ASN A 58 14.02 16.70 -11.99
C ASN A 58 14.74 15.87 -10.91
N ASP A 59 14.01 14.98 -10.22
CA ASP A 59 14.57 14.15 -9.15
C ASP A 59 14.39 12.67 -9.49
N VAL A 60 15.41 12.09 -10.12
CA VAL A 60 15.43 10.68 -10.54
C VAL A 60 15.24 9.74 -9.35
N GLN A 61 15.76 10.09 -8.17
CA GLN A 61 15.63 9.27 -6.98
C GLN A 61 14.18 9.28 -6.49
N ALA A 62 13.54 10.44 -6.43
CA ALA A 62 12.13 10.56 -6.08
C ALA A 62 11.21 9.85 -7.10
N ILE A 63 11.51 9.92 -8.40
CA ILE A 63 10.79 9.17 -9.43
C ILE A 63 10.89 7.66 -9.16
N ARG A 64 12.11 7.15 -8.92
CA ARG A 64 12.32 5.72 -8.63
C ARG A 64 11.59 5.30 -7.36
N TRP A 65 11.66 6.10 -6.30
CA TRP A 65 10.98 5.82 -5.03
C TRP A 65 9.46 5.76 -5.22
N ARG A 66 8.86 6.75 -5.92
CA ARG A 66 7.44 6.74 -6.27
C ARG A 66 7.04 5.49 -7.07
N ASN A 67 7.84 5.11 -8.08
CA ASN A 67 7.57 3.92 -8.88
C ASN A 67 7.68 2.63 -8.06
N THR A 68 8.64 2.57 -7.12
CA THR A 68 8.80 1.44 -6.21
C THR A 68 7.58 1.30 -5.29
N ARG A 69 7.05 2.42 -4.75
CA ARG A 69 5.81 2.42 -3.97
C ARG A 69 4.64 1.88 -4.78
N LEU A 70 4.49 2.32 -6.03
CA LEU A 70 3.43 1.87 -6.93
C LEU A 70 3.56 0.40 -7.35
N GLN A 71 4.77 -0.16 -7.39
CA GLN A 71 4.98 -1.57 -7.72
C GLN A 71 4.60 -2.51 -6.57
N ARG A 72 4.70 -2.04 -5.32
CA ARG A 72 4.38 -2.83 -4.12
C ARG A 72 2.87 -2.88 -3.82
N LEU A 73 2.12 -1.90 -4.31
CA LEU A 73 0.67 -1.74 -4.16
C LEU A 73 -0.07 -2.42 -5.31
#